data_AF-A0AAU2D3I9-F1
#
_entry.id   AF-A0AAU2D3I9-F1
#
_cell.length_a   1.000
_cell.length_b   1.000
_cell.length_c   1.000
_cell.angle_alpha   90.00
_cell.angle_beta   90.00
_cell.angle_gamma   90.00
#
_symmetry.space_group_name_H-M   'P 1'
#
loop_
_entity.id
_entity.type
_entity.pdbx_description
1 polymer ?
#
loop_
_entity_poly.entity_id
_entity_poly.type
_entity_poly.pdbx_seq_one_letter_code
_entity_poly.pdbx_strand_id
1 'polypeptide(L)'
;MSGIGPVEPAGPVEAHTGDAPATPQDAPPPDVIGTDSPRLTDRWHALLPRTRATALAAAAATLAAAVWLLTAQLPATPPEEPTAPWPSTTTAFHYKGVADTPAATTRDFRFDVSVHDGPPVTISDITATPAGLHTRTTPPTTFTVRAGTTHRITVRITVTDCGGLPLNVNLPFLDVTLRNTQAIQHYSFIFGGSYSRDLSDLLHTACDATRALSSPRVQPEVRVLTMWTRHVSAKPAESELPQGSPSGTS
;
A
#
# COMPACT_ATOMS: atom_id res chain seq x y z
N MET A 1 -14.51 -3.37 18.32
CA MET A 1 -15.48 -3.75 17.27
C MET A 1 -16.03 -5.11 17.66
N SER A 2 -17.30 -5.15 18.07
CA SER A 2 -17.96 -6.33 18.62
C SER A 2 -18.17 -7.41 17.56
N GLY A 3 -17.90 -8.65 17.95
CA GLY A 3 -18.16 -9.84 17.14
C GLY A 3 -19.65 -10.09 16.97
N ILE A 4 -20.04 -10.50 15.77
CA ILE A 4 -21.38 -10.98 15.44
C ILE A 4 -21.20 -12.42 14.98
N GLY A 5 -21.69 -13.35 15.80
CA GLY A 5 -21.64 -14.79 15.56
C GLY A 5 -22.68 -15.25 14.53
N PRO A 6 -22.59 -16.51 14.06
CA PRO A 6 -23.39 -17.03 12.97
C PRO A 6 -24.88 -17.16 13.33
N VAL A 7 -25.74 -16.88 12.34
CA VAL A 7 -27.19 -17.05 12.39
C VAL A 7 -27.56 -18.51 12.12
N GLU A 8 -28.33 -19.13 13.02
CA GLU A 8 -28.94 -20.46 12.81
C GLU A 8 -30.29 -20.34 12.06
N PRO A 9 -30.65 -21.30 11.18
CA PRO A 9 -31.94 -21.32 10.51
C PRO A 9 -33.07 -21.83 11.42
N ALA A 10 -34.23 -21.19 11.31
CA ALA A 10 -35.46 -21.54 12.00
C ALA A 10 -36.02 -22.92 11.61
N GLY A 11 -36.34 -23.75 12.61
CA GLY A 11 -37.12 -24.97 12.46
C GLY A 11 -38.63 -24.69 12.29
N PRO A 12 -39.40 -25.62 11.72
CA PRO A 12 -40.82 -25.43 11.45
C PRO A 12 -41.66 -25.49 12.73
N VAL A 13 -42.62 -24.57 12.80
CA VAL A 13 -43.67 -24.44 13.82
C VAL A 13 -44.78 -25.44 13.55
N GLU A 14 -45.13 -26.25 14.54
CA GLU A 14 -46.42 -26.94 14.60
C GLU A 14 -47.18 -26.58 15.89
N ALA A 15 -48.50 -26.55 15.73
CA ALA A 15 -49.42 -25.67 16.42
C ALA A 15 -50.16 -26.34 17.59
N HIS A 16 -50.29 -25.55 18.66
CA HIS A 16 -51.43 -25.34 19.54
C HIS A 16 -52.39 -26.51 19.85
N THR A 17 -52.38 -26.87 21.13
CA THR A 17 -53.35 -27.65 21.88
C THR A 17 -54.66 -26.90 22.13
N GLY A 18 -55.79 -27.60 22.01
CA GLY A 18 -56.95 -27.43 22.88
C GLY A 18 -58.27 -27.05 22.22
N ASP A 19 -59.23 -27.99 22.16
CA ASP A 19 -60.59 -27.82 22.71
C ASP A 19 -61.44 -29.09 22.48
N ALA A 20 -62.18 -29.52 23.52
CA ALA A 20 -63.20 -30.59 23.50
C ALA A 20 -64.61 -29.94 23.47
N PRO A 21 -65.72 -30.59 23.02
CA PRO A 21 -66.44 -31.58 23.85
C PRO A 21 -67.37 -32.61 23.13
N ALA A 22 -67.89 -33.57 23.94
CA ALA A 22 -69.18 -34.31 23.85
C ALA A 22 -69.46 -35.38 22.75
N THR A 23 -69.65 -36.62 23.21
CA THR A 23 -70.33 -37.79 22.58
C THR A 23 -71.83 -37.55 22.31
N PRO A 24 -72.48 -38.16 21.28
CA PRO A 24 -72.96 -39.57 21.37
C PRO A 24 -73.05 -40.41 20.06
N GLN A 25 -72.81 -41.72 20.24
CA GLN A 25 -73.42 -42.92 19.60
C GLN A 25 -73.25 -43.29 18.11
N ASP A 26 -73.10 -44.62 17.94
CA ASP A 26 -73.43 -45.49 16.78
C ASP A 26 -72.54 -45.53 15.52
N ALA A 27 -71.60 -46.49 15.54
CA ALA A 27 -71.43 -47.60 14.56
C ALA A 27 -69.93 -47.97 14.41
N PRO A 28 -69.52 -49.24 14.61
CA PRO A 28 -68.19 -49.67 14.18
C PRO A 28 -68.15 -49.77 12.63
N PRO A 29 -67.16 -49.18 11.95
CA PRO A 29 -66.93 -49.45 10.53
C PRO A 29 -66.47 -50.92 10.35
N PRO A 30 -66.81 -51.58 9.23
CA PRO A 30 -66.47 -52.98 9.00
C PRO A 30 -64.95 -53.18 8.96
N ASP A 31 -64.47 -54.20 9.68
CA ASP A 31 -63.09 -54.70 9.62
C ASP A 31 -62.75 -55.07 8.16
N VAL A 32 -61.96 -54.21 7.52
CA VAL A 32 -61.32 -54.54 6.24
C VAL A 32 -60.09 -55.38 6.58
N ILE A 33 -60.27 -56.71 6.59
CA ILE A 33 -59.16 -57.67 6.57
C ILE A 33 -58.49 -57.56 5.20
N GLY A 34 -57.41 -56.77 5.12
CA GLY A 34 -56.75 -56.48 3.85
C GLY A 34 -55.28 -56.14 4.01
N THR A 35 -54.44 -57.17 3.96
CA THR A 35 -53.01 -57.13 3.60
C THR A 35 -52.06 -56.33 4.50
N ASP A 36 -51.87 -56.78 5.75
CA ASP A 36 -50.62 -56.51 6.46
C ASP A 36 -49.48 -57.26 5.77
N SER A 37 -48.74 -56.54 4.91
CA SER A 37 -47.47 -57.02 4.38
C SER A 37 -46.50 -57.19 5.55
N PRO A 38 -45.87 -58.36 5.76
CA PRO A 38 -45.06 -58.59 6.94
C PRO A 38 -43.95 -57.55 7.01
N ARG A 39 -43.95 -56.78 8.10
CA ARG A 39 -42.99 -55.70 8.33
C ARG A 39 -41.59 -56.31 8.37
N LEU A 40 -40.61 -55.53 7.92
CA LEU A 40 -39.23 -55.98 7.83
C LEU A 40 -38.68 -56.42 9.21
N THR A 41 -39.20 -55.82 10.27
CA THR A 41 -38.99 -56.18 11.68
C THR A 41 -39.50 -57.58 12.04
N ASP A 42 -40.68 -57.97 11.56
CA ASP A 42 -41.28 -59.28 11.87
C ASP A 42 -40.49 -60.41 11.19
N ARG A 43 -40.02 -60.17 9.96
CA ARG A 43 -39.11 -61.10 9.26
C ARG A 43 -37.76 -61.20 9.94
N TRP A 44 -37.25 -60.11 10.50
CA TRP A 44 -36.01 -60.11 11.28
C TRP A 44 -36.16 -60.93 12.57
N HIS A 45 -37.29 -60.79 13.27
CA HIS A 45 -37.62 -61.56 14.48
C HIS A 45 -37.94 -63.05 14.22
N ALA A 46 -38.22 -63.43 12.98
CA ALA A 46 -38.39 -64.84 12.58
C ALA A 46 -37.07 -65.57 12.25
N LEU A 47 -35.95 -64.85 12.11
CA LEU A 47 -34.64 -65.46 11.81
C LEU A 47 -34.04 -66.13 13.05
N LEU A 48 -33.38 -67.29 12.86
CA LEU A 48 -32.65 -67.97 13.93
C LEU A 48 -31.57 -67.06 14.53
N PRO A 49 -31.25 -67.18 15.83
CA PRO A 49 -30.25 -66.33 16.50
C PRO A 49 -28.90 -66.32 15.78
N ARG A 50 -28.51 -67.47 15.20
CA ARG A 50 -27.26 -67.62 14.43
C ARG A 50 -27.25 -66.81 13.14
N THR A 51 -28.37 -66.72 12.41
CA THR A 51 -28.43 -65.97 11.15
C THR A 51 -28.45 -64.46 11.37
N ARG A 52 -29.00 -63.99 12.50
CA ARG A 52 -28.87 -62.59 12.92
C ARG A 52 -27.43 -62.22 13.27
N ALA A 53 -26.75 -63.09 14.02
CA ALA A 53 -25.35 -62.87 14.39
C ALA A 53 -24.45 -62.79 13.14
N THR A 54 -24.66 -63.68 12.16
CA THR A 54 -23.90 -63.62 10.90
C THR A 54 -24.22 -62.38 10.06
N ALA A 55 -25.48 -61.94 10.04
CA ALA A 55 -25.87 -60.74 9.29
C ALA A 55 -25.28 -59.46 9.92
N LEU A 56 -25.26 -59.37 11.25
CA LEU A 56 -24.61 -58.27 11.96
C LEU A 56 -23.09 -58.28 11.76
N ALA A 57 -22.45 -59.45 11.82
CA ALA A 57 -21.02 -59.57 11.57
C ALA A 57 -20.66 -59.17 10.13
N ALA A 58 -21.47 -59.58 9.14
CA ALA A 58 -21.29 -59.17 7.75
C ALA A 58 -21.47 -57.66 7.57
N ALA A 59 -22.48 -57.05 8.20
CA ALA A 59 -22.68 -55.61 8.17
C ALA A 59 -21.54 -54.83 8.84
N ALA A 60 -21.01 -55.33 9.96
CA ALA A 60 -19.85 -54.74 10.61
C ALA A 60 -18.60 -54.84 9.73
N ALA A 61 -18.39 -55.97 9.06
CA ALA A 61 -17.27 -56.16 8.16
C ALA A 61 -17.35 -55.25 6.92
N THR A 62 -18.54 -55.06 6.35
CA THR A 62 -18.72 -54.15 5.20
C THR A 62 -18.51 -52.69 5.61
N LEU A 63 -19.00 -52.28 6.79
CA LEU A 63 -18.74 -50.94 7.32
C LEU A 63 -17.24 -50.73 7.59
N ALA A 64 -16.56 -51.69 8.20
CA ALA A 64 -15.12 -51.62 8.44
C ALA A 64 -14.33 -51.53 7.13
N ALA A 65 -14.69 -52.33 6.13
CA ALA A 65 -14.08 -52.29 4.80
C ALA A 65 -14.33 -50.94 4.10
N ALA A 66 -15.55 -50.40 4.20
CA ALA A 66 -15.88 -49.09 3.63
C ALA A 66 -15.09 -47.96 4.30
N VAL A 67 -14.98 -47.95 5.63
CA VAL A 67 -14.17 -46.98 6.37
C VAL A 67 -12.70 -47.10 6.00
N TRP A 68 -12.18 -48.32 5.85
CA TRP A 68 -10.80 -48.55 5.44
C TRP A 68 -10.53 -48.06 4.02
N LEU A 69 -11.44 -48.31 3.07
CA LEU A 69 -11.35 -47.79 1.70
C LEU A 69 -11.41 -46.26 1.65
N LEU A 70 -12.30 -45.64 2.44
CA LEU A 70 -12.43 -44.18 2.53
C LEU A 70 -11.18 -43.52 3.12
N THR A 71 -10.58 -44.14 4.13
CA THR A 71 -9.38 -43.61 4.80
C THR A 71 -8.10 -43.90 4.02
N ALA A 72 -8.01 -45.04 3.33
CA ALA A 72 -6.88 -45.35 2.44
C ALA A 72 -6.86 -44.47 1.18
N GLN A 73 -8.00 -43.90 0.80
CA GLN A 73 -8.13 -42.97 -0.33
C GLN A 73 -7.98 -41.50 0.07
N LEU A 74 -7.79 -41.17 1.36
CA LEU A 74 -7.52 -39.79 1.75
C LEU A 74 -6.19 -39.38 1.12
N PRO A 75 -6.19 -38.40 0.20
CA PRO A 75 -4.95 -37.89 -0.35
C PRO A 75 -4.09 -37.42 0.81
N ALA A 76 -2.85 -37.91 0.89
CA ALA A 76 -1.88 -37.37 1.84
C ALA A 76 -1.82 -35.86 1.59
N THR A 77 -2.23 -35.06 2.59
CA THR A 77 -2.14 -33.61 2.50
C THR A 77 -0.67 -33.28 2.25
N PRO A 78 -0.33 -32.60 1.13
CA PRO A 78 1.05 -32.22 0.88
C PRO A 78 1.58 -31.44 2.08
N PRO A 79 2.85 -31.62 2.48
CA PRO A 79 3.46 -30.75 3.47
C PRO A 79 3.25 -29.29 3.05
N GLU A 80 2.69 -28.48 3.94
CA GLU A 80 2.49 -27.06 3.69
C GLU A 80 3.88 -26.42 3.57
N GLU A 81 4.27 -26.02 2.36
CA GLU A 81 5.52 -25.30 2.16
C GLU A 81 5.46 -23.97 2.93
N PRO A 82 6.54 -23.56 3.63
CA PRO A 82 6.57 -22.28 4.31
C PRO A 82 6.28 -21.15 3.32
N THR A 83 5.19 -20.42 3.53
CA THR A 83 4.83 -19.31 2.67
C THR A 83 5.91 -18.23 2.74
N ALA A 84 6.40 -17.79 1.58
CA ALA A 84 7.39 -16.74 1.52
C ALA A 84 6.86 -15.45 2.17
N PRO A 85 7.68 -14.70 2.92
CA PRO A 85 7.24 -13.48 3.56
C PRO A 85 6.91 -12.40 2.52
N TRP A 86 6.04 -11.47 2.92
CA TRP A 86 5.74 -10.29 2.12
C TRP A 86 6.97 -9.38 1.98
N PRO A 87 7.21 -8.77 0.80
CA PRO A 87 8.36 -7.91 0.56
C PRO A 87 8.55 -6.78 1.60
N SER A 88 7.45 -6.13 2.01
CA SER A 88 7.50 -5.03 2.97
C SER A 88 7.93 -5.45 4.38
N THR A 89 7.72 -6.71 4.75
CA THR A 89 8.09 -7.23 6.08
C THR A 89 9.60 -7.48 6.19
N THR A 90 10.25 -7.81 5.08
CA THR A 90 11.68 -8.16 5.08
C THR A 90 12.58 -7.00 4.66
N THR A 91 12.02 -5.96 4.04
CA THR A 91 12.75 -4.80 3.52
C THR A 91 12.72 -3.62 4.49
N ALA A 92 13.87 -2.98 4.74
CA ALA A 92 13.93 -1.70 5.44
C ALA A 92 14.66 -0.63 4.63
N PHE A 93 14.17 0.61 4.76
CA PHE A 93 14.80 1.81 4.24
C PHE A 93 15.34 2.65 5.38
N HIS A 94 16.64 2.96 5.34
CA HIS A 94 17.29 3.80 6.33
C HIS A 94 17.80 5.08 5.68
N TYR A 95 17.32 6.22 6.18
CA TYR A 95 17.84 7.51 5.74
C TYR A 95 19.25 7.76 6.28
N LYS A 96 20.16 8.22 5.40
CA LYS A 96 21.59 8.42 5.69
C LYS A 96 22.02 9.88 5.60
N GLY A 97 21.09 10.82 5.41
CA GLY A 97 21.38 12.24 5.24
C GLY A 97 21.35 12.69 3.78
N VAL A 98 21.54 13.98 3.58
CA VAL A 98 21.63 14.61 2.26
C VAL A 98 23.03 14.47 1.66
N ALA A 99 23.14 14.56 0.35
CA ALA A 99 24.40 14.87 -0.32
C ALA A 99 24.57 16.40 -0.44
N ASP A 100 25.81 16.87 -0.41
CA ASP A 100 26.17 18.30 -0.43
C ASP A 100 26.05 18.93 -1.83
N THR A 101 24.96 18.64 -2.55
CA THR A 101 24.64 19.24 -3.85
C THR A 101 23.67 20.40 -3.62
N PRO A 102 24.15 21.65 -3.43
CA PRO A 102 23.28 22.79 -3.25
C PRO A 102 22.60 23.15 -4.57
N ALA A 103 21.28 22.97 -4.64
CA ALA A 103 20.43 23.57 -5.65
C ALA A 103 19.17 24.12 -4.98
N ALA A 104 18.63 25.22 -5.52
CA ALA A 104 17.51 25.92 -4.88
C ALA A 104 16.23 25.06 -4.80
N THR A 105 15.98 24.25 -5.83
CA THR A 105 14.75 23.45 -5.98
C THR A 105 14.99 21.95 -5.93
N THR A 106 16.24 21.51 -5.75
CA THR A 106 16.61 20.10 -5.84
C THR A 106 17.56 19.72 -4.72
N ARG A 107 17.39 18.53 -4.15
CA ARG A 107 18.34 17.96 -3.21
C ARG A 107 18.43 16.45 -3.33
N ASP A 108 19.62 15.94 -3.04
CA ASP A 108 19.94 14.51 -3.11
C ASP A 108 19.88 13.91 -1.70
N PHE A 109 19.05 12.87 -1.51
CA PHE A 109 18.81 12.19 -0.25
C PHE A 109 19.37 10.76 -0.31
N ARG A 110 20.23 10.38 0.63
CA ARG A 110 20.88 9.06 0.64
C ARG A 110 20.09 8.08 1.49
N PHE A 111 19.89 6.87 0.98
CA PHE A 111 19.23 5.79 1.68
C PHE A 111 20.05 4.49 1.58
N ASP A 112 20.03 3.72 2.66
CA ASP A 112 20.45 2.32 2.65
C ASP A 112 19.17 1.45 2.63
N VAL A 113 19.03 0.61 1.61
CA VAL A 113 17.93 -0.35 1.44
C VAL A 113 18.44 -1.74 1.81
N SER A 114 17.84 -2.38 2.80
CA SER A 114 18.27 -3.69 3.28
C SER A 114 17.14 -4.71 3.21
N VAL A 115 17.50 -5.97 2.95
CA VAL A 115 16.58 -7.12 3.05
C VAL A 115 17.15 -8.06 4.09
N HIS A 116 16.40 -8.33 5.15
CA HIS A 116 16.90 -9.07 6.31
C HIS A 116 16.86 -10.58 6.07
N ASP A 117 15.75 -11.08 5.52
CA ASP A 117 15.48 -12.49 5.30
C ASP A 117 14.56 -12.73 4.09
N GLY A 118 14.33 -14.00 3.76
CA GLY A 118 13.41 -14.41 2.70
C GLY A 118 13.96 -14.29 1.26
N PRO A 119 13.07 -14.33 0.25
CA PRO A 119 13.46 -14.20 -1.15
C PRO A 119 14.04 -12.82 -1.46
N PRO A 120 14.92 -12.69 -2.47
CA PRO A 120 15.39 -11.40 -2.94
C PRO A 120 14.24 -10.46 -3.31
N VAL A 121 14.36 -9.19 -2.95
CA VAL A 121 13.35 -8.16 -3.23
C VAL A 121 13.86 -7.26 -4.33
N THR A 122 13.05 -7.09 -5.37
CA THR A 122 13.29 -6.14 -6.46
C THR A 122 12.53 -4.86 -6.18
N ILE A 123 13.24 -3.74 -6.24
CA ILE A 123 12.69 -2.40 -6.16
C ILE A 123 12.56 -1.91 -7.61
N SER A 124 11.37 -1.48 -8.01
CA SER A 124 11.10 -1.04 -9.39
C SER A 124 10.65 0.42 -9.53
N ASP A 125 10.20 1.05 -8.44
CA ASP A 125 9.82 2.46 -8.44
C ASP A 125 9.99 3.08 -7.05
N ILE A 126 10.36 4.36 -7.01
CA ILE A 126 10.49 5.16 -5.79
C ILE A 126 9.98 6.58 -6.09
N THR A 127 8.90 6.95 -5.40
CA THR A 127 8.24 8.25 -5.57
C THR A 127 8.11 8.96 -4.22
N ALA A 128 8.33 10.27 -4.21
CA ALA A 128 8.11 11.12 -3.04
C ALA A 128 6.78 11.85 -3.17
N THR A 129 6.07 11.96 -2.06
CA THR A 129 4.77 12.63 -1.93
C THR A 129 4.87 13.78 -0.93
N PRO A 130 4.06 14.85 -1.06
CA PRO A 130 2.86 14.99 -1.90
C PRO A 130 3.13 15.50 -3.33
N ALA A 131 2.06 15.67 -4.12
CA ALA A 131 2.09 16.25 -5.46
C ALA A 131 2.86 17.58 -5.47
N GLY A 132 3.68 17.81 -6.50
CA GLY A 132 4.63 18.94 -6.56
C GLY A 132 6.08 18.54 -6.27
N LEU A 133 6.31 17.28 -5.89
CA LEU A 133 7.64 16.66 -5.82
C LEU A 133 7.86 15.70 -6.99
N HIS A 134 9.06 15.76 -7.57
CA HIS A 134 9.52 14.83 -8.59
C HIS A 134 10.78 14.09 -8.10
N THR A 135 10.85 12.78 -8.31
CA THR A 135 11.97 11.95 -7.86
C THR A 135 12.78 11.39 -9.03
N ARG A 136 14.09 11.27 -8.80
CA ARG A 136 14.98 10.46 -9.64
C ARG A 136 15.96 9.70 -8.75
N THR A 137 16.20 8.43 -9.04
CA THR A 137 17.10 7.61 -8.22
C THR A 137 18.39 7.33 -8.95
N THR A 138 19.49 7.31 -8.20
CA THR A 138 20.81 6.86 -8.64
C THR A 138 21.30 5.74 -7.70
N PRO A 139 21.59 4.54 -8.22
CA PRO A 139 21.39 4.09 -9.61
C PRO A 139 19.90 4.11 -10.04
N PRO A 140 19.57 4.00 -11.34
CA PRO A 140 18.19 3.98 -11.83
C PRO A 140 17.31 2.96 -11.09
N THR A 141 16.01 3.24 -10.98
CA THR A 141 15.03 2.61 -10.07
C THR A 141 14.68 1.14 -10.31
N THR A 142 15.56 0.32 -10.88
CA THR A 142 15.33 -1.13 -11.00
C THR A 142 16.55 -1.89 -10.50
N PHE A 143 16.49 -2.39 -9.26
CA PHE A 143 17.57 -3.20 -8.68
C PHE A 143 17.01 -4.25 -7.72
N THR A 144 17.75 -5.34 -7.56
CA THR A 144 17.39 -6.45 -6.65
C THR A 144 18.34 -6.49 -5.47
N VAL A 145 17.79 -6.53 -4.27
CA VAL A 145 18.51 -6.68 -3.00
C VAL A 145 18.33 -8.11 -2.50
N ARG A 146 19.44 -8.77 -2.18
CA ARG A 146 19.42 -10.13 -1.63
C ARG A 146 19.25 -10.08 -0.11
N ALA A 147 18.70 -11.14 0.47
CA ALA A 147 18.65 -11.29 1.92
C ALA A 147 20.05 -11.20 2.54
N GLY A 148 20.14 -10.54 3.70
CA GLY A 148 21.38 -10.25 4.40
C GLY A 148 22.25 -9.16 3.77
N THR A 149 21.79 -8.50 2.69
CA THR A 149 22.56 -7.45 2.00
C THR A 149 21.92 -6.08 2.13
N THR A 150 22.75 -5.05 1.98
CA THR A 150 22.33 -3.64 1.91
C THR A 150 22.75 -3.05 0.57
N HIS A 151 21.83 -2.33 -0.07
CA HIS A 151 22.06 -1.59 -1.30
C HIS A 151 21.87 -0.09 -1.04
N ARG A 152 22.86 0.72 -1.41
CA ARG A 152 22.80 2.16 -1.22
C ARG A 152 22.23 2.85 -2.45
N ILE A 153 21.30 3.75 -2.23
CA ILE A 153 20.70 4.58 -3.28
C ILE A 153 20.75 6.06 -2.90
N THR A 154 20.68 6.90 -3.91
CA THR A 154 20.44 8.35 -3.75
C THR A 154 19.15 8.70 -4.48
N VAL A 155 18.21 9.28 -3.77
CA VAL A 155 16.95 9.79 -4.32
C VAL A 155 17.09 11.31 -4.43
N ARG A 156 17.16 11.80 -5.66
CA ARG A 156 17.07 13.22 -5.97
C ARG A 156 15.61 13.62 -5.93
N ILE A 157 15.27 14.57 -5.07
CA ILE A 157 13.94 15.18 -4.99
C ILE A 157 14.03 16.59 -5.57
N THR A 158 13.15 16.88 -6.51
CA THR A 158 12.99 18.21 -7.12
C THR A 158 11.60 18.74 -6.81
N VAL A 159 11.55 19.96 -6.29
CA VAL A 159 10.31 20.72 -6.10
C VAL A 159 9.93 21.33 -7.44
N THR A 160 8.81 20.89 -8.00
CA THR A 160 8.30 21.37 -9.29
C THR A 160 7.14 22.34 -9.15
N ASP A 161 6.36 22.22 -8.09
CA ASP A 161 5.24 23.11 -7.77
C ASP A 161 5.13 23.29 -6.27
N CYS A 162 5.06 24.54 -5.81
CA CYS A 162 4.89 24.90 -4.40
C CYS A 162 3.43 24.98 -3.98
N GLY A 163 2.48 24.94 -4.92
CA GLY A 163 1.05 24.96 -4.65
C GLY A 163 0.63 23.75 -3.79
N GLY A 164 0.26 24.02 -2.52
CA GLY A 164 -0.23 22.98 -1.62
C GLY A 164 0.85 22.10 -0.97
N LEU A 165 2.14 22.40 -1.16
CA LEU A 165 3.20 21.69 -0.45
C LEU A 165 3.27 22.13 1.03
N PRO A 166 3.29 21.19 1.99
CA PRO A 166 3.47 21.52 3.39
C PRO A 166 4.94 21.87 3.64
N LEU A 167 5.26 23.17 3.80
CA LEU A 167 6.64 23.62 4.03
C LEU A 167 7.30 23.00 5.28
N ASN A 168 6.49 22.59 6.27
CA ASN A 168 6.94 21.89 7.46
C ASN A 168 6.37 20.47 7.45
N VAL A 169 7.19 19.51 7.02
CA VAL A 169 6.82 18.09 7.03
C VAL A 169 7.30 17.42 8.31
N ASN A 170 6.44 16.64 8.94
CA ASN A 170 6.79 15.87 10.16
C ASN A 170 6.97 14.39 9.87
N LEU A 171 6.09 13.82 9.04
CA LEU A 171 6.06 12.40 8.67
C LEU A 171 5.93 12.22 7.14
N PRO A 172 6.86 12.77 6.35
CA PRO A 172 6.89 12.51 4.93
C PRO A 172 7.15 11.02 4.64
N PHE A 173 6.68 10.55 3.48
CA PHE A 173 6.83 9.16 3.07
C PHE A 173 7.39 9.03 1.65
N LEU A 174 8.04 7.90 1.39
CA LEU A 174 8.40 7.45 0.05
C LEU A 174 7.53 6.26 -0.32
N ASP A 175 6.85 6.35 -1.45
CA ASP A 175 6.14 5.25 -2.05
C ASP A 175 7.11 4.40 -2.86
N VAL A 176 7.16 3.11 -2.56
CA VAL A 176 8.10 2.18 -3.16
C VAL A 176 7.34 0.98 -3.71
N THR A 177 7.69 0.58 -4.93
CA THR A 177 7.18 -0.67 -5.51
C THR A 177 8.19 -1.80 -5.26
N LEU A 178 7.78 -2.76 -4.45
CA LEU A 178 8.55 -3.94 -4.03
C LEU A 178 8.02 -5.19 -4.71
N ARG A 179 8.91 -6.09 -5.15
CA ARG A 179 8.53 -7.37 -5.76
C ARG A 179 9.41 -8.51 -5.27
N ASN A 180 8.81 -9.61 -4.86
CA ASN A 180 9.50 -10.89 -4.65
C ASN A 180 8.68 -12.05 -5.26
N THR A 181 8.99 -13.29 -4.90
CA THR A 181 8.23 -14.48 -5.36
C THR A 181 6.83 -14.56 -4.77
N GLN A 182 6.57 -13.92 -3.63
CA GLN A 182 5.28 -13.89 -2.96
C GLN A 182 4.33 -12.87 -3.62
N ALA A 183 4.80 -11.64 -3.85
CA ALA A 183 3.94 -10.55 -4.28
C ALA A 183 4.68 -9.37 -4.95
N ILE A 184 3.89 -8.52 -5.61
CA ILE A 184 4.23 -7.12 -5.94
C ILE A 184 3.43 -6.24 -4.98
N GLN A 185 4.09 -5.30 -4.31
CA GLN A 185 3.50 -4.39 -3.32
C GLN A 185 3.90 -2.95 -3.59
N HIS A 186 2.92 -2.04 -3.53
CA HIS A 186 3.18 -0.61 -3.37
C HIS A 186 3.12 -0.29 -1.87
N TYR A 187 4.25 0.15 -1.31
CA TYR A 187 4.40 0.35 0.13
C TYR A 187 4.99 1.72 0.43
N SER A 188 4.39 2.43 1.38
CA SER A 188 4.81 3.76 1.79
C SER A 188 5.70 3.67 3.03
N PHE A 189 6.98 3.98 2.88
CA PHE A 189 7.90 4.11 4.02
C PHE A 189 7.78 5.50 4.61
N ILE A 190 7.34 5.59 5.86
CA ILE A 190 7.22 6.85 6.59
C ILE A 190 8.54 7.15 7.30
N PHE A 191 9.04 8.37 7.10
CA PHE A 191 10.28 8.82 7.70
C PHE A 191 10.02 9.99 8.65
N GLY A 192 10.73 9.98 9.77
CA GLY A 192 10.72 11.07 10.75
C GLY A 192 12.10 11.73 10.90
N GLY A 193 12.22 12.63 11.87
CA GLY A 193 13.51 13.10 12.36
C GLY A 193 14.31 13.91 11.33
N SER A 194 15.51 13.45 11.00
CA SER A 194 16.44 14.17 10.12
C SER A 194 15.91 14.30 8.69
N TYR A 195 15.28 13.25 8.15
CA TYR A 195 14.70 13.32 6.80
C TYR A 195 13.62 14.40 6.71
N SER A 196 12.73 14.48 7.70
CA SER A 196 11.67 15.48 7.76
C SER A 196 12.23 16.91 7.79
N ARG A 197 13.30 17.15 8.55
CA ARG A 197 13.99 18.45 8.59
C ARG A 197 14.63 18.78 7.26
N ASP A 198 15.41 17.86 6.71
CA ASP A 198 16.13 18.09 5.45
C ASP A 198 15.18 18.32 4.26
N LEU A 199 14.03 17.65 4.26
CA LEU A 199 12.97 17.88 3.28
C LEU A 199 12.26 19.23 3.51
N SER A 200 11.95 19.59 4.75
CA SER A 200 11.38 20.91 5.06
C SER A 200 12.32 22.05 4.63
N ASP A 201 13.63 21.90 4.85
CA ASP A 201 14.65 22.87 4.44
C ASP A 201 14.68 23.03 2.91
N LEU A 202 14.58 21.92 2.16
CA LEU A 202 14.45 21.97 0.70
C LEU A 202 13.18 22.73 0.29
N LEU A 203 12.04 22.44 0.92
CA LEU A 203 10.76 23.06 0.60
C LEU A 203 10.78 24.57 0.86
N HIS A 204 11.29 25.01 2.01
CA HIS A 204 11.46 26.43 2.33
C HIS A 204 12.36 27.11 1.30
N THR A 205 13.54 26.53 1.03
CA THR A 205 14.50 27.09 0.07
C THR A 205 13.88 27.25 -1.33
N ALA A 206 13.18 26.22 -1.81
CA ALA A 206 12.58 26.21 -3.13
C ALA A 206 11.41 27.20 -3.26
N CYS A 207 10.52 27.20 -2.26
CA CYS A 207 9.27 27.94 -2.34
C CYS A 207 9.42 29.42 -1.98
N ASP A 208 10.32 29.77 -1.05
CA ASP A 208 10.63 31.17 -0.77
C ASP A 208 11.39 31.83 -1.93
N ALA A 209 12.29 31.10 -2.60
CA ALA A 209 12.95 31.59 -3.81
C ALA A 209 11.94 31.89 -4.93
N THR A 210 10.95 31.00 -5.11
CA THR A 210 9.89 31.18 -6.10
C THR A 210 9.01 32.41 -5.78
N ARG A 211 8.71 32.64 -4.49
CA ARG A 211 7.99 33.83 -4.03
C ARG A 211 8.78 35.12 -4.26
N ALA A 212 10.09 35.11 -4.00
CA ALA A 212 10.96 36.26 -4.22
C ALA A 212 11.03 36.66 -5.71
N LEU A 213 11.02 35.68 -6.62
CA LEU A 213 11.02 35.91 -8.07
C LEU A 213 9.67 36.40 -8.60
N SER A 214 8.57 36.01 -7.96
CA SER A 214 7.21 36.43 -8.34
C SER A 214 6.79 37.77 -7.73
N SER A 215 7.56 38.32 -6.79
CA SER A 215 7.32 39.67 -6.26
C SER A 215 7.73 40.71 -7.31
N PRO A 216 6.81 41.61 -7.75
CA PRO A 216 7.19 42.74 -8.56
C PRO A 216 8.08 43.63 -7.67
N ARG A 217 9.39 43.64 -7.92
CA ARG A 217 10.27 44.65 -7.33
C ARG A 217 9.66 46.01 -7.68
N VAL A 218 9.16 46.71 -6.67
CA VAL A 218 8.92 48.15 -6.75
C VAL A 218 10.25 48.74 -7.19
N GLN A 219 10.32 49.16 -8.46
CA GLN A 219 11.47 49.89 -8.96
C GLN A 219 11.64 51.10 -8.04
N PRO A 220 12.85 51.35 -7.48
CA PRO A 220 13.09 52.65 -6.89
C PRO A 220 12.90 53.65 -8.04
N GLU A 221 11.82 54.42 -7.95
CA GLU A 221 11.55 55.55 -8.83
C GLU A 221 12.77 56.46 -8.72
N VAL A 222 13.67 56.36 -9.70
CA VAL A 222 14.73 57.34 -9.88
C VAL A 222 14.02 58.60 -10.35
N ARG A 223 13.55 59.39 -9.38
CA ARG A 223 13.14 60.78 -9.61
C ARG A 223 14.38 61.51 -10.10
N VAL A 224 14.59 61.53 -11.40
CA VAL A 224 15.43 62.51 -12.06
C VAL A 224 14.75 63.85 -11.84
N LEU A 225 15.22 64.58 -10.81
CA LEU A 225 14.82 65.96 -10.57
C LEU A 225 15.44 66.78 -11.70
N THR A 226 14.70 66.99 -12.79
CA THR A 226 15.12 67.86 -13.89
C THR A 226 15.10 69.30 -13.38
N MET A 227 16.21 69.72 -12.77
CA MET A 227 16.44 71.07 -12.33
C MET A 227 16.60 71.95 -13.57
N TRP A 228 15.59 72.79 -13.83
CA TRP A 228 15.62 73.80 -14.88
C TRP A 228 16.70 74.84 -14.55
N THR A 229 17.86 74.74 -15.18
CA THR A 229 18.86 75.80 -15.16
C THR A 229 18.66 76.68 -16.38
N ARG A 230 18.08 77.87 -16.19
CA ARG A 230 18.22 78.98 -17.14
C ARG A 230 19.71 79.31 -17.22
N HIS A 231 20.33 79.09 -18.37
CA HIS A 231 21.62 79.68 -18.69
C HIS A 231 21.40 80.88 -19.60
N VAL A 232 21.64 82.05 -19.00
CA VAL A 232 21.84 83.33 -19.64
C VAL A 232 23.05 83.20 -20.56
N SER A 233 22.84 83.56 -21.82
CA SER A 233 23.85 83.66 -22.85
C SER A 233 24.85 84.76 -22.48
N ALA A 234 26.11 84.39 -22.26
CA ALA A 234 27.24 85.32 -22.17
C ALA A 234 28.34 84.87 -23.14
N LYS A 235 28.64 85.79 -24.04
CA LYS A 235 29.68 85.79 -25.09
C LYS A 235 31.10 85.74 -24.48
N PRO A 236 32.06 85.11 -25.16
CA PRO A 236 33.33 85.81 -25.47
C PRO A 236 33.79 85.49 -26.92
N ALA A 237 34.19 86.43 -27.78
CA ALA A 237 35.49 87.15 -27.83
C ALA A 237 36.67 86.18 -27.63
N GLU A 238 37.36 85.78 -28.72
CA GLU A 238 38.73 86.24 -29.10
C GLU A 238 39.75 85.86 -28.00
N SER A 239 40.78 85.03 -28.20
CA SER A 239 41.92 85.19 -29.12
C SER A 239 42.84 83.93 -29.10
N GLU A 240 43.59 83.76 -30.20
CA GLU A 240 44.99 83.29 -30.27
C GLU A 240 45.41 81.82 -29.95
N LEU A 241 45.87 81.18 -31.04
CA LEU A 241 46.97 80.19 -31.22
C LEU A 241 48.30 80.61 -30.53
N PRO A 242 49.43 79.84 -30.58
CA PRO A 242 49.71 78.53 -31.20
C PRO A 242 50.56 77.53 -30.34
N GLN A 243 50.97 76.43 -30.98
CA GLN A 243 52.08 75.48 -30.70
C GLN A 243 51.68 74.17 -29.98
N GLY A 244 52.12 72.98 -30.39
CA GLY A 244 53.10 72.61 -31.41
C GLY A 244 53.06 71.10 -31.73
N SER A 245 53.69 70.73 -32.84
CA SER A 245 54.01 69.35 -33.22
C SER A 245 55.05 68.74 -32.26
N PRO A 246 55.17 67.41 -32.21
CA PRO A 246 56.18 66.80 -33.08
C PRO A 246 55.77 65.49 -33.75
N SER A 247 56.34 65.31 -34.94
CA SER A 247 56.48 64.09 -35.72
C SER A 247 57.30 63.01 -34.99
N GLY A 248 57.11 61.74 -35.35
CA GLY A 248 58.13 60.72 -35.14
C GLY A 248 57.62 59.28 -35.20
N THR A 249 57.54 58.72 -36.41
CA THR A 249 57.40 57.28 -36.70
C THR A 249 58.66 56.82 -37.45
N SER A 250 59.05 55.57 -37.18
CA SER A 250 60.05 54.72 -37.84
C SER A 250 61.53 54.96 -37.57
#